data_AF-A0A4Y2LJ97-F1
#
_entry.id   AF-A0A4Y2LJ97-F1
#
_cell.length_a   1.000
_cell.length_b   1.000
_cell.length_c   1.000
_cell.angle_alpha   90.00
_cell.angle_beta   90.00
_cell.angle_gamma   90.00
#
_symmetry.space_group_name_H-M   'P 1'
#
loop_
_entity.id
_entity.type
_entity.pdbx_description
1 polymer ?
#
loop_
_entity_poly.entity_id
_entity_poly.type
_entity_poly.pdbx_seq_one_letter_code
_entity_poly.pdbx_strand_id
1 'polypeptide(L)'
;MGHSISEVAMKFGFSRTTISRVYREYRESGRTSNLQHRCGQKKSMQERDRRRLTRIIKRDRRATLPQIAAEFNAGPSTSVSVRTIQRNIIDMGFRSRRPTRVSLITLRY
;
A
#
# COMPACT_ATOMS: atom_id res chain seq x y z
N MET A 1 5.67 -26.87 -39.63
CA MET A 1 7.00 -26.28 -39.50
C MET A 1 7.03 -25.48 -38.21
N GLY A 2 7.78 -25.92 -37.20
CA GLY A 2 7.92 -25.19 -35.94
C GLY A 2 9.28 -24.49 -35.88
N HIS A 3 9.34 -23.32 -35.24
CA HIS A 3 10.61 -22.63 -34.99
C HIS A 3 11.30 -23.19 -33.74
N SER A 4 12.63 -23.25 -33.77
CA SER A 4 13.38 -23.59 -32.56
C SER A 4 13.30 -22.46 -31.53
N ILE A 5 13.45 -22.79 -30.24
CA ILE A 5 13.44 -21.79 -29.16
C ILE A 5 14.51 -20.71 -29.38
N SER A 6 15.67 -21.09 -29.93
CA SER A 6 16.77 -20.17 -30.23
C SER A 6 16.41 -19.19 -31.35
N GLU A 7 15.75 -19.66 -32.42
CA GLU A 7 15.26 -18.77 -33.50
C GLU A 7 14.26 -17.74 -32.99
N VAL A 8 13.31 -18.18 -32.16
CA VAL A 8 12.31 -17.29 -31.57
C VAL A 8 12.97 -16.29 -30.62
N ALA A 9 13.91 -16.73 -29.79
CA ALA A 9 14.67 -15.86 -28.89
C ALA A 9 15.44 -14.77 -29.65
N MET A 10 16.13 -15.12 -30.73
CA MET A 10 16.84 -14.17 -31.59
C MET A 10 15.87 -13.19 -32.27
N LYS A 11 14.76 -13.69 -32.81
CA LYS A 11 13.77 -12.88 -33.53
C LYS A 11 13.15 -11.80 -32.66
N PHE A 12 12.85 -12.11 -31.39
CA PHE A 12 12.19 -11.19 -30.47
C PHE A 12 13.15 -10.52 -29.47
N GLY A 13 14.46 -10.82 -29.52
CA GLY A 13 15.45 -10.21 -28.64
C GLY A 13 15.34 -10.60 -27.17
N PHE A 14 14.72 -11.74 -26.86
CA PHE A 14 14.58 -12.24 -25.48
C PHE A 14 15.54 -13.40 -25.20
N SER A 15 15.84 -13.65 -23.92
CA SER A 15 16.63 -14.83 -23.55
C SER A 15 15.89 -16.13 -23.90
N ARG A 16 16.66 -17.16 -24.26
CA ARG A 16 16.12 -18.52 -24.49
C ARG A 16 15.29 -19.01 -23.29
N THR A 17 15.68 -18.66 -22.06
CA THR A 17 14.97 -19.03 -20.83
C THR A 17 13.60 -18.38 -20.73
N THR A 18 13.47 -17.10 -21.11
CA THR A 18 12.19 -16.40 -21.15
C THR A 18 11.26 -17.03 -22.19
N ILE A 19 11.76 -17.28 -23.41
CA ILE A 19 10.97 -17.93 -24.46
C ILE A 19 10.52 -19.33 -24.04
N SER A 20 11.41 -20.15 -23.49
CA SER A 20 11.06 -21.49 -22.97
C SER A 20 9.98 -21.42 -21.89
N ARG A 21 10.07 -20.44 -20.97
CA ARG A 21 9.11 -20.28 -19.88
C ARG A 21 7.73 -19.88 -20.40
N VAL A 22 7.67 -18.89 -21.30
CA VAL A 22 6.42 -18.44 -21.92
C VAL A 22 5.79 -19.57 -22.76
N TYR A 23 6.60 -20.30 -23.53
CA TYR A 23 6.11 -21.43 -24.32
C TYR A 23 5.51 -22.53 -23.43
N ARG A 24 6.17 -22.86 -22.31
CA ARG A 24 5.65 -23.84 -21.35
C ARG A 24 4.34 -23.37 -20.71
N GLU A 25 4.29 -22.13 -20.22
CA GLU A 25 3.08 -21.55 -19.62
C GLU A 25 1.92 -21.52 -20.63
N TYR A 26 2.19 -21.17 -21.89
CA TYR A 26 1.20 -21.20 -22.97
C TYR A 26 0.73 -22.63 -23.28
N ARG A 27 1.64 -23.60 -23.37
CA ARG A 27 1.28 -25.00 -23.65
C ARG A 27 0.44 -25.62 -22.53
N GLU A 28 0.71 -25.27 -21.29
CA GLU A 28 -0.01 -25.79 -20.12
C GLU A 28 -1.36 -25.09 -19.89
N SER A 29 -1.42 -23.76 -20.06
CA SER A 29 -2.60 -22.98 -19.68
C SER A 29 -3.44 -22.45 -20.86
N GLY A 30 -2.91 -22.47 -22.08
CA GLY A 30 -3.50 -21.83 -23.26
C GLY A 30 -3.54 -20.30 -23.21
N ARG A 31 -3.01 -19.68 -22.16
CA ARG A 31 -3.09 -18.23 -21.93
C ARG A 31 -1.93 -17.53 -22.61
N THR A 32 -2.25 -16.46 -23.34
CA THR A 32 -1.26 -15.56 -23.96
C THR A 32 -0.89 -14.39 -23.06
N SER A 33 -1.68 -14.12 -22.02
CA SER A 33 -1.43 -13.06 -21.04
C SER A 33 -1.00 -13.61 -19.69
N ASN A 34 -0.04 -12.95 -19.06
CA ASN A 34 0.48 -13.27 -17.73
C ASN A 34 -0.16 -12.42 -16.61
N LEU A 35 -1.44 -12.03 -16.76
CA LEU A 35 -2.21 -11.28 -15.76
C LEU A 35 -2.51 -12.17 -14.52
N GLN A 36 -1.47 -12.64 -13.84
CA GLN A 36 -1.58 -13.01 -12.45
C GLN A 36 -1.76 -11.71 -11.67
N HIS A 37 -2.88 -11.61 -10.95
CA HIS A 37 -3.03 -10.58 -9.95
C HIS A 37 -1.91 -10.75 -8.92
N ARG A 38 -0.82 -10.00 -9.08
CA ARG A 38 0.16 -9.81 -8.01
C ARG A 38 -0.59 -9.06 -6.90
N CYS A 39 -1.22 -9.82 -6.03
CA CYS A 39 -1.78 -9.25 -4.82
C CYS A 39 -0.58 -8.85 -3.95
N GLY A 40 -0.49 -7.56 -3.65
CA GLY A 40 0.50 -7.07 -2.71
C GLY A 40 0.30 -7.70 -1.33
N GLN A 41 1.26 -7.48 -0.44
CA GLN A 41 1.14 -7.90 0.95
C GLN A 41 -0.15 -7.34 1.57
N LYS A 42 -0.90 -8.21 2.26
CA LYS A 42 -2.14 -7.80 2.95
C LYS A 42 -1.82 -6.71 3.98
N LYS A 43 -2.63 -5.66 4.03
CA LYS A 43 -2.52 -4.60 5.03
C LYS A 43 -2.67 -5.22 6.43
N SER A 44 -1.83 -4.80 7.39
CA SER A 44 -1.83 -5.35 8.76
C SER A 44 -3.07 -4.97 9.57
N MET A 45 -3.70 -3.83 9.26
CA MET A 45 -4.93 -3.38 9.91
C MET A 45 -6.15 -3.94 9.19
N GLN A 46 -7.00 -4.63 9.94
CA GLN A 46 -8.28 -5.12 9.44
C GLN A 46 -9.36 -4.03 9.50
N GLU A 47 -10.52 -4.31 8.93
CA GLU A 47 -11.67 -3.41 8.93
C GLU A 47 -12.14 -3.05 10.36
N ARG A 48 -12.08 -4.01 11.30
CA ARG A 48 -12.36 -3.74 12.72
C ARG A 48 -11.42 -2.70 13.33
N ASP A 49 -10.13 -2.79 13.00
CA ASP A 49 -9.11 -1.86 13.48
C ASP A 49 -9.34 -0.46 12.93
N ARG A 50 -9.69 -0.36 11.64
CA ARG A 50 -10.04 0.91 10.99
C ARG A 50 -11.27 1.57 11.64
N ARG A 51 -12.31 0.79 11.97
CA ARG A 51 -13.49 1.29 12.69
C ARG A 51 -13.15 1.77 14.10
N ARG A 52 -12.29 1.06 14.83
CA ARG A 52 -11.82 1.49 16.16
C ARG A 52 -11.00 2.77 16.07
N LEU A 53 -10.05 2.84 15.13
CA LEU A 53 -9.24 4.03 14.90
C LEU A 53 -10.10 5.25 14.54
N THR A 54 -11.13 5.05 13.71
CA THR A 54 -12.11 6.10 13.38
C THR A 54 -12.85 6.63 14.62
N ARG A 55 -13.22 5.75 15.56
CA ARG A 55 -13.88 6.14 16.81
C ARG A 55 -12.97 6.98 17.70
N ILE A 56 -11.70 6.59 17.84
CA ILE A 56 -10.67 7.32 18.60
C ILE A 56 -10.50 8.75 18.05
N ILE A 57 -10.31 8.87 16.72
CA ILE A 57 -10.12 10.18 16.07
C ILE A 57 -11.36 11.08 16.19
N LYS A 58 -12.56 10.50 16.10
CA LYS A 58 -13.81 11.25 16.22
C LYS A 58 -14.08 11.71 17.65
N ARG A 59 -13.63 10.96 18.66
CA ARG A 59 -13.75 11.30 20.08
C ARG A 59 -12.93 12.54 20.42
N ASP A 60 -11.66 12.56 19.99
CA ASP A 60 -10.80 13.74 20.13
C ASP A 60 -10.13 14.12 18.81
N ARG A 61 -10.72 15.09 18.12
CA ARG A 61 -10.20 15.63 16.85
C ARG A 61 -8.97 16.51 17.03
N ARG A 62 -8.48 16.74 18.25
CA ARG A 62 -7.25 17.51 18.56
C ARG A 62 -6.11 16.62 19.03
N ALA A 63 -6.36 15.34 19.28
CA ALA A 63 -5.35 14.39 19.71
C ALA A 63 -4.18 14.32 18.71
N THR A 64 -2.97 14.27 19.25
CA THR A 64 -1.75 14.10 18.47
C THR A 64 -1.58 12.65 18.04
N LEU A 65 -0.80 12.42 16.99
CA LEU A 65 -0.55 11.07 16.47
C LEU A 65 0.00 10.09 17.53
N PRO A 66 0.95 10.46 18.41
CA PRO A 66 1.40 9.58 19.49
C PRO A 66 0.30 9.26 20.51
N GLN A 67 -0.57 10.22 20.85
CA GLN A 67 -1.70 10.00 21.75
C GLN A 67 -2.71 9.02 21.13
N ILE A 68 -3.04 9.21 19.85
CA ILE A 68 -3.90 8.29 19.10
C ILE A 68 -3.28 6.89 19.06
N ALA A 69 -1.97 6.80 18.84
CA ALA A 69 -1.27 5.51 18.80
C ALA A 69 -1.25 4.83 20.18
N ALA A 70 -1.06 5.58 21.26
CA ALA A 70 -1.12 5.06 22.61
C ALA A 70 -2.52 4.52 22.95
N GLU A 71 -3.57 5.30 22.70
CA GLU A 71 -4.96 4.86 22.92
C GLU A 71 -5.32 3.67 22.02
N PHE A 72 -4.85 3.67 20.77
CA PHE A 72 -5.05 2.56 19.87
C PHE A 72 -4.34 1.30 20.38
N ASN A 73 -3.10 1.38 20.85
CA ASN A 73 -2.36 0.21 21.33
C ASN A 73 -2.74 -0.23 22.75
N ALA A 74 -3.49 0.57 23.51
CA ALA A 74 -3.93 0.22 24.87
C ALA A 74 -4.97 -0.93 24.93
N GLY A 75 -5.51 -1.37 23.81
CA GLY A 75 -6.53 -2.43 23.75
C GLY A 75 -6.07 -3.75 23.11
N PRO A 76 -5.46 -3.74 21.91
CA PRO A 76 -5.08 -4.96 21.19
C PRO A 76 -3.87 -5.66 21.80
N SER A 77 -3.81 -6.98 21.68
CA SER A 77 -2.64 -7.80 22.05
C SER A 77 -1.42 -7.53 21.16
N THR A 78 -1.65 -7.05 19.94
CA THR A 78 -0.59 -6.73 18.97
C THR A 78 -0.46 -5.21 18.85
N SER A 79 0.70 -4.68 19.21
CA SER A 79 0.99 -3.26 19.02
C SER A 79 1.21 -2.93 17.54
N VAL A 80 0.65 -1.81 17.11
CA VAL A 80 0.82 -1.29 15.75
C VAL A 80 1.73 -0.07 15.82
N SER A 81 2.71 0.00 14.92
CA SER A 81 3.62 1.14 14.88
C SER A 81 2.88 2.44 14.56
N VAL A 82 3.38 3.54 15.13
CA VAL A 82 2.86 4.90 14.89
C VAL A 82 2.78 5.21 13.39
N ARG A 83 3.77 4.76 12.61
CA ARG A 83 3.83 4.96 11.16
C ARG A 83 2.72 4.22 10.42
N THR A 84 2.39 3.00 10.84
CA THR A 84 1.28 2.22 10.23
C THR A 84 -0.07 2.86 10.56
N ILE A 85 -0.23 3.37 11.78
CA ILE A 85 -1.42 4.12 12.18
C ILE A 85 -1.55 5.39 11.32
N GLN A 86 -0.48 6.18 11.20
CA GLN A 86 -0.47 7.38 10.36
C GLN A 86 -0.88 7.10 8.91
N ARG A 87 -0.34 6.05 8.30
CA ARG A 87 -0.69 5.65 6.93
C ARG A 87 -2.17 5.32 6.80
N ASN A 88 -2.74 4.59 7.77
CA ASN A 88 -4.16 4.26 7.76
C ASN A 88 -5.03 5.51 7.96
N ILE A 89 -4.63 6.45 8.82
CA ILE A 89 -5.33 7.73 9.01
C ILE A 89 -5.44 8.49 7.67
N ILE A 90 -4.34 8.58 6.92
CA ILE A 90 -4.29 9.26 5.62
C ILE A 90 -5.10 8.49 4.56
N ASP A 91 -4.96 7.16 4.50
CA ASP A 91 -5.70 6.26 3.60
C ASP A 91 -7.22 6.30 3.84
N MET A 92 -7.65 6.58 5.07
CA MET A 92 -9.05 6.82 5.44
C MET A 92 -9.52 8.26 5.19
N GLY A 93 -8.64 9.15 4.74
CA GLY A 93 -8.98 10.53 4.37
C GLY A 93 -8.87 11.57 5.50
N PHE A 94 -8.40 11.20 6.69
CA PHE A 94 -8.15 12.16 7.76
C PHE A 94 -6.85 12.95 7.48
N ARG A 95 -6.89 14.26 7.74
CA ARG A 95 -5.75 15.16 7.57
C ARG A 95 -5.55 16.02 8.81
N SER A 96 -4.33 16.54 8.97
CA SER A 96 -4.04 17.55 9.97
C SER A 96 -4.88 18.81 9.72
N ARG A 97 -5.23 19.51 10.79
CA ARG A 97 -5.86 20.83 10.68
C ARG A 97 -4.85 21.79 10.06
N ARG A 98 -5.31 22.57 9.08
CA ARG A 98 -4.54 23.68 8.51
C ARG A 98 -4.92 24.96 9.22
N PRO A 99 -3.97 25.82 9.64
CA PRO A 99 -4.29 27.16 10.08
C PRO A 99 -5.01 27.90 8.95
N THR A 100 -6.19 28.44 9.22
CA THR A 100 -6.99 29.16 8.21
C THR A 100 -6.40 30.54 7.90
N ARG A 101 -5.68 31.14 8.85
CA ARG A 101 -4.98 32.42 8.70
C ARG A 101 -3.67 32.37 9.50
N VAL A 102 -2.57 32.76 8.84
CA VAL A 102 -1.28 33.00 9.49
C VAL A 102 -1.29 34.45 9.95
N SER A 103 -0.93 34.75 11.20
CA SER A 103 -0.72 36.13 11.63
C SER A 103 0.51 36.69 10.90
N LEU A 104 0.36 37.82 10.21
CA LEU A 104 1.50 38.61 9.75
C LEU A 104 2.16 39.18 10.99
N ILE A 105 3.22 38.53 11.46
CA ILE A 105 4.06 39.08 12.53
C ILE A 105 4.84 40.24 11.90
N THR A 106 4.32 41.46 12.04
CA THR A 106 5.14 42.66 11.82
C THR A 106 5.90 42.95 13.11
N LEU A 107 7.19 42.62 13.13
CA LEU A 107 8.12 43.17 14.10
C LEU A 107 8.15 44.70 13.91
N ARG A 108 7.61 45.45 14.87
CA ARG A 108 7.93 46.86 15.04
C ARG A 108 8.94 46.97 16.16
N TYR A 109 10.17 47.32 15.80
CA TYR A 109 11.14 47.99 16.64
C TYR A 109 11.34 49.40 16.09
#